data_AF-X6Q4B3-F1
#
_entry.id   AF-X6Q4B3-F1
#
_cell.length_a   1.000
_cell.length_b   1.000
_cell.length_c   1.000
_cell.angle_alpha   90.00
_cell.angle_beta   90.00
_cell.angle_gamma   90.00
#
_symmetry.space_group_name_H-M   'P 1'
#
loop_
_entity.id
_entity.type
_entity.pdbx_description
1 polymer ?
#
loop_
_entity_poly.entity_id
_entity_poly.type
_entity_poly.pdbx_seq_one_letter_code
_entity_poly.pdbx_strand_id
1 'polypeptide(L)'
;MMSKLSVILWLLLFATTCVGQDNLSNNSDKDTLRYKRFDIEEYKTLVRKNPTAYRIRKEGKLGELIELEDEYVNNSFAGFRESHTYRDSPYEYIYLYNTVGNITAYCAYLYQMPVGKGYQFDGHGHEVRCVDYDLPYKFSIDSLKVKMLHQYGINLMDKKEVYSVRRYEEREYIKRPIYIVCAHWKDNRNNIYLIDGINGETLYTQKAVEIIRDDSPTDWKSIEELYHDSKSSSSIPMQQ
;
A
#
# COMPACT_ATOMS: atom_id res chain seq x y z
N MET A 1 23.08 11.34 -0.74
CA MET A 1 22.75 10.45 0.40
C MET A 1 21.61 11.12 1.18
N MET A 2 20.38 10.94 0.70
CA MET A 2 19.21 11.62 1.27
C MET A 2 18.69 10.82 2.48
N SER A 3 18.52 11.51 3.59
CA SER A 3 18.11 10.93 4.87
C SER A 3 16.69 10.38 4.78
N LYS A 4 16.51 9.11 5.14
CA LYS A 4 15.23 8.43 5.32
C LYS A 4 14.51 8.95 6.57
N LEU A 5 14.06 10.20 6.54
CA LEU A 5 13.43 10.89 7.67
C LEU A 5 11.97 11.29 7.43
N SER A 6 11.31 10.76 6.39
CA SER A 6 9.96 11.21 6.04
C SER A 6 9.00 10.07 5.67
N VAL A 7 8.68 9.21 6.64
CA VAL A 7 7.48 8.35 6.55
C VAL A 7 6.63 8.38 7.82
N ILE A 8 7.15 8.90 8.95
CA ILE A 8 6.48 8.77 10.26
C ILE A 8 5.67 10.02 10.68
N LEU A 9 5.82 11.17 10.03
CA LEU A 9 5.27 12.45 10.55
C LEU A 9 3.93 12.92 9.92
N TRP A 10 3.26 12.14 9.07
CA TRP A 10 1.94 12.53 8.51
C TRP A 10 0.73 11.87 9.19
N LEU A 11 0.87 11.40 10.44
CA LEU A 11 -0.18 10.68 11.18
C LEU A 11 -0.75 11.44 12.39
N LEU A 12 -0.35 12.71 12.62
CA LEU A 12 -0.61 13.41 13.89
C LEU A 12 -1.66 14.54 13.88
N LEU A 13 -2.42 14.76 12.81
CA LEU A 13 -3.45 15.82 12.84
C LEU A 13 -4.74 15.38 12.15
N PHE A 14 -5.53 14.54 12.80
CA PHE A 14 -7.01 14.62 12.80
C PHE A 14 -7.52 13.91 14.06
N ALA A 15 -7.64 14.67 15.16
CA ALA A 15 -8.45 14.25 16.30
C ALA A 15 -9.93 14.46 15.96
N THR A 16 -10.58 13.39 15.53
CA THR A 16 -12.03 13.21 15.65
C THR A 16 -12.26 11.79 16.10
N THR A 17 -12.79 11.65 17.31
CA THR A 17 -13.17 10.37 17.91
C THR A 17 -14.24 9.69 17.04
N CYS A 18 -13.89 8.59 16.37
CA CYS A 18 -14.88 7.72 15.73
C CYS A 18 -15.38 6.70 16.76
N VAL A 19 -16.40 7.08 17.53
CA VAL A 19 -17.29 6.10 18.14
C VAL A 19 -18.33 5.74 17.07
N GLY A 20 -18.33 4.48 16.62
CA GLY A 20 -19.37 3.90 15.78
C GLY A 20 -19.07 3.89 14.28
N GLN A 21 -18.32 2.87 13.82
CA GLN A 21 -18.36 2.42 12.42
C GLN A 21 -18.40 0.89 12.39
N ASP A 22 -19.52 0.33 12.87
CA ASP A 22 -19.89 -1.06 12.58
C ASP A 22 -20.49 -1.10 11.17
N ASN A 23 -19.63 -1.32 10.17
CA ASN A 23 -20.05 -1.90 8.90
C ASN A 23 -19.49 -3.32 8.82
N LEU A 24 -20.42 -4.28 8.64
CA LEU A 24 -20.19 -5.71 8.53
C LEU A 24 -19.12 -6.01 7.47
N SER A 25 -17.86 -6.08 7.90
CA SER A 25 -16.78 -6.79 7.22
C SER A 25 -16.22 -7.79 8.23
N ASN A 26 -16.47 -9.08 8.01
CA ASN A 26 -15.97 -10.25 8.76
C ASN A 26 -15.34 -9.95 10.13
N ASN A 27 -16.18 -9.74 11.15
CA ASN A 27 -15.73 -9.66 12.55
C ASN A 27 -14.90 -10.90 12.97
N SER A 28 -15.05 -12.03 12.28
CA SER A 28 -14.28 -13.25 12.51
C SER A 28 -12.77 -13.06 12.36
N ASP A 29 -12.32 -12.31 11.36
CA ASP A 29 -10.89 -12.18 11.07
C ASP A 29 -10.24 -11.28 12.12
N LYS A 30 -10.89 -10.17 12.47
CA LYS A 30 -10.49 -9.28 13.57
C LYS A 30 -10.39 -10.02 14.91
N ASP A 31 -11.38 -10.85 15.20
CA ASP A 31 -11.47 -11.60 16.45
C ASP A 31 -10.31 -12.59 16.63
N THR A 32 -9.76 -13.10 15.53
CA THR A 32 -8.55 -13.93 15.57
C THR A 32 -7.27 -13.10 15.68
N LEU A 33 -7.21 -11.92 15.05
CA LEU A 33 -6.04 -11.04 15.05
C LEU A 33 -5.62 -10.61 16.46
N ARG A 34 -6.57 -10.25 17.33
CA ARG A 34 -6.27 -9.79 18.71
C ARG A 34 -5.54 -10.82 19.58
N TYR A 35 -5.60 -12.10 19.19
CA TYR A 35 -4.93 -13.20 19.89
C TYR A 35 -3.64 -13.65 19.20
N LYS A 36 -3.27 -13.06 18.05
CA LYS A 36 -2.03 -13.39 17.37
C LYS A 36 -0.85 -13.02 18.27
N ARG A 37 0.11 -13.94 18.36
CA ARG A 37 1.35 -13.80 19.13
C ARG A 37 2.55 -14.06 18.26
N PHE A 38 3.62 -13.32 18.53
CA PHE A 38 4.92 -13.58 17.94
C PHE A 38 5.65 -14.66 18.72
N ASP A 39 6.16 -15.69 18.04
CA ASP A 39 6.98 -16.72 18.67
C ASP A 39 8.42 -16.24 18.83
N ILE A 40 8.66 -15.55 19.95
CA ILE A 40 9.96 -14.96 20.28
C ILE A 40 11.06 -16.02 20.39
N GLU A 41 10.75 -17.20 20.94
CA GLU A 41 11.76 -18.22 21.20
C GLU A 41 12.15 -18.97 19.91
N GLU A 42 11.19 -19.23 19.03
CA GLU A 42 11.47 -19.70 17.67
C GLU A 42 12.33 -18.66 16.92
N TYR A 43 11.93 -17.39 16.94
CA TYR A 43 12.68 -16.32 16.26
C TYR A 43 14.13 -16.21 16.75
N LYS A 44 14.35 -16.15 18.07
CA LYS A 44 15.71 -16.13 18.65
C LYS A 44 16.52 -17.37 18.24
N THR A 45 15.88 -18.54 18.16
CA THR A 45 16.54 -19.76 17.70
C THR A 45 16.97 -19.66 16.24
N LEU A 46 16.13 -19.09 15.38
CA LEU A 46 16.45 -18.86 13.96
C LEU A 46 17.57 -17.82 13.79
N VAL A 47 17.55 -16.73 14.56
CA VAL A 47 18.61 -15.72 14.57
C VAL A 47 19.95 -16.32 14.97
N ARG A 48 20.01 -17.12 16.05
CA ARG A 48 21.26 -17.78 16.48
C ARG A 48 21.83 -18.71 15.42
N LYS A 49 20.98 -19.39 14.64
CA LYS A 49 21.41 -20.24 13.52
C LYS A 49 21.90 -19.45 12.31
N ASN A 50 21.50 -18.18 12.20
CA ASN A 50 21.79 -17.32 11.05
C ASN A 50 22.28 -15.93 11.52
N PRO A 51 23.41 -15.84 12.25
CA PRO A 51 23.81 -14.61 12.95
C PRO A 51 24.17 -13.43 12.04
N THR A 52 24.44 -13.69 10.75
CA THR A 52 24.76 -12.67 9.75
C THR A 52 23.55 -12.27 8.89
N ALA A 53 22.40 -12.89 9.10
CA ALA A 53 21.21 -12.58 8.33
C ALA A 53 20.66 -11.21 8.76
N TYR A 54 20.53 -10.30 7.80
CA TYR A 54 19.86 -9.02 8.03
C TYR A 54 18.38 -9.20 8.38
N ARG A 55 17.75 -10.26 7.87
CA ARG A 55 16.35 -10.64 8.07
C ARG A 55 16.23 -12.15 8.17
N ILE A 56 15.36 -12.63 9.05
CA ILE A 56 15.05 -14.05 9.16
C ILE A 56 13.88 -14.36 8.24
N ARG A 57 14.02 -15.40 7.42
CA ARG A 57 12.97 -15.86 6.51
C ARG A 57 12.63 -17.30 6.79
N LYS A 58 11.34 -17.62 6.77
CA LYS A 58 10.83 -18.99 6.82
C LYS A 58 9.67 -19.18 5.85
N GLU A 59 9.47 -20.41 5.42
CA GLU A 59 8.31 -20.77 4.60
C GLU A 59 7.10 -20.99 5.50
N GLY A 60 5.98 -20.38 5.13
CA GLY A 60 4.68 -20.62 5.72
C GLY A 60 3.92 -21.72 4.98
N LYS A 61 2.60 -21.77 5.16
CA LYS A 61 1.75 -22.72 4.43
C LYS A 61 1.53 -22.24 3.00
N LEU A 62 1.30 -23.17 2.07
CA LEU A 62 0.86 -22.87 0.69
C LEU A 62 1.78 -21.90 -0.09
N GLY A 63 3.10 -21.97 0.12
CA GLY A 63 4.07 -21.14 -0.61
C GLY A 63 4.18 -19.70 -0.10
N GLU A 64 3.65 -19.43 1.09
CA GLU A 64 3.87 -18.20 1.85
C GLU A 64 5.33 -18.04 2.24
N LEU A 65 5.82 -16.81 2.18
CA LEU A 65 7.13 -16.40 2.69
C LEU A 65 6.90 -15.45 3.86
N ILE A 66 7.43 -15.84 5.02
CA ILE A 66 7.34 -15.08 6.27
C ILE A 66 8.71 -14.48 6.56
N GLU A 67 8.77 -13.16 6.63
CA GLU A 67 9.94 -12.38 7.04
C GLU A 67 9.75 -11.89 8.48
N LEU A 68 10.74 -12.15 9.34
CA LEU A 68 10.76 -11.81 10.77
C LEU A 68 11.96 -10.89 11.04
N GLU A 69 11.71 -9.80 11.74
CA GLU A 69 12.76 -8.85 12.14
C GLU A 69 12.42 -8.13 13.45
N ASP A 70 13.46 -7.57 14.08
CA ASP A 70 13.32 -6.65 15.20
C ASP A 70 12.74 -5.31 14.69
N GLU A 71 11.76 -4.78 15.40
CA GLU A 71 11.16 -3.47 15.10
C GLU A 71 11.82 -2.39 15.96
N TYR A 72 12.17 -1.25 15.34
CA TYR A 72 12.79 -0.12 16.02
C TYR A 72 12.01 1.17 15.78
N VAL A 73 11.71 1.89 16.87
CA VAL A 73 11.11 3.24 16.83
C VAL A 73 12.10 4.21 17.46
N ASN A 74 12.46 5.28 16.74
CA ASN A 74 13.45 6.26 17.19
C ASN A 74 14.77 5.60 17.64
N ASN A 75 15.30 4.66 16.85
CA ASN A 75 16.49 3.85 17.13
C ASN A 75 16.42 3.01 18.42
N SER A 76 15.24 2.86 19.02
CA SER A 76 15.02 2.05 20.21
C SER A 76 14.22 0.80 19.85
N PHE A 77 14.63 -0.34 20.38
CA PHE A 77 13.90 -1.60 20.17
C PHE A 77 12.46 -1.46 20.68
N ALA A 78 11.50 -1.68 19.78
CA ALA A 78 10.08 -1.50 20.02
C ALA A 78 9.32 -2.83 20.04
N GLY A 79 9.90 -3.90 19.49
CA GLY A 79 9.32 -5.24 19.47
C GLY A 79 9.67 -5.98 18.19
N PHE A 80 8.68 -6.58 17.54
CA PHE A 80 8.92 -7.47 16.41
C PHE A 80 8.00 -7.16 15.23
N ARG A 81 8.47 -7.43 14.02
CA ARG A 81 7.71 -7.35 12.77
C ARG A 81 7.67 -8.71 12.10
N GLU A 82 6.48 -9.08 11.64
CA GLU A 82 6.22 -10.28 10.83
C GLU A 82 5.54 -9.84 9.54
N SER A 83 6.13 -10.19 8.40
CA SER A 83 5.61 -9.84 7.07
C SER A 83 5.34 -11.10 6.29
N HIS A 84 4.10 -11.27 5.83
CA HIS A 84 3.67 -12.40 5.02
C HIS A 84 3.52 -11.94 3.59
N THR A 85 4.24 -12.61 2.68
CA THR A 85 4.16 -12.39 1.25
C THR A 85 3.92 -13.72 0.54
N TYR A 86 3.38 -13.65 -0.68
CA TYR A 86 3.18 -14.83 -1.50
C TYR A 86 3.88 -14.61 -2.85
N ARG A 87 4.55 -15.66 -3.34
CA ARG A 87 5.39 -15.58 -4.54
C ARG A 87 4.66 -14.93 -5.72
N ASP A 88 3.42 -15.35 -5.95
CA ASP A 88 2.60 -14.91 -7.10
C ASP A 88 1.46 -13.98 -6.69
N SER A 89 1.62 -13.27 -5.56
CA SER A 89 0.68 -12.24 -5.11
C SER A 89 1.37 -10.89 -4.94
N PRO A 90 0.68 -9.79 -5.29
CA PRO A 90 1.10 -8.44 -4.94
C PRO A 90 0.69 -8.04 -3.52
N TYR A 91 0.03 -8.93 -2.78
CA TYR A 91 -0.35 -8.69 -1.40
C TYR A 91 0.78 -8.97 -0.42
N GLU A 92 0.88 -8.10 0.58
CA GLU A 92 1.70 -8.26 1.79
C GLU A 92 0.83 -8.02 3.01
N TYR A 93 1.02 -8.82 4.06
CA TYR A 93 0.35 -8.64 5.35
C TYR A 93 1.40 -8.40 6.42
N ILE A 94 1.32 -7.24 7.07
CA ILE A 94 2.29 -6.83 8.08
C ILE A 94 1.63 -6.87 9.44
N TYR A 95 2.32 -7.51 10.39
CA TYR A 95 1.95 -7.60 11.79
C TYR A 95 3.10 -7.02 12.62
N LEU A 96 2.75 -6.14 13.55
CA LEU A 96 3.68 -5.58 14.53
C LEU A 96 3.32 -6.10 15.91
N TYR A 97 4.34 -6.34 16.71
CA TYR A 97 4.22 -6.87 18.06
C TYR A 97 5.07 -6.06 19.02
N ASN A 98 4.64 -5.96 20.27
CA ASN A 98 5.45 -5.39 21.33
C ASN A 98 6.57 -6.36 21.77
N THR A 99 7.39 -5.91 22.72
CA THR A 99 8.57 -6.63 23.22
C THR A 99 8.25 -7.97 23.92
N VAL A 100 6.99 -8.20 24.30
CA VAL A 100 6.51 -9.47 24.88
C VAL A 100 5.76 -10.35 23.87
N GLY A 101 5.67 -9.92 22.61
CA GLY A 101 5.13 -10.71 21.51
C GLY A 101 3.62 -10.56 21.31
N ASN A 102 2.99 -9.58 21.94
CA ASN A 102 1.57 -9.29 21.75
C ASN A 102 1.38 -8.36 20.55
N ILE A 103 0.36 -8.62 19.72
CA ILE A 103 0.04 -7.79 18.55
C ILE A 103 -0.23 -6.33 18.96
N THR A 104 0.33 -5.40 18.21
CA THR A 104 0.14 -3.95 18.37
C THR A 104 -0.38 -3.31 17.09
N ALA A 105 -0.15 -3.89 15.92
CA ALA A 105 -0.76 -3.43 14.68
C ALA A 105 -0.87 -4.53 13.62
N TYR A 106 -1.82 -4.33 12.70
CA TYR A 106 -1.97 -5.13 11.49
C TYR A 106 -2.40 -4.24 10.33
N CYS A 107 -1.83 -4.46 9.14
CA CYS A 107 -2.35 -3.89 7.90
C CYS A 107 -2.03 -4.79 6.71
N ALA A 108 -2.99 -4.91 5.78
CA ALA A 108 -2.77 -5.51 4.48
C ALA A 108 -2.33 -4.44 3.48
N TYR A 109 -1.49 -4.84 2.53
CA TYR A 109 -0.95 -3.98 1.49
C TYR A 109 -1.08 -4.64 0.13
N LEU A 110 -1.34 -3.85 -0.91
CA LEU A 110 -1.34 -4.24 -2.31
C LEU A 110 -0.31 -3.35 -3.03
N TYR A 111 0.79 -3.90 -3.55
CA TYR A 111 1.90 -3.07 -4.08
C TYR A 111 2.36 -1.97 -3.11
N GLN A 112 2.54 -2.30 -1.82
CA GLN A 112 2.93 -1.37 -0.75
C GLN A 112 1.91 -0.26 -0.43
N MET A 113 0.73 -0.30 -1.03
CA MET A 113 -0.40 0.58 -0.72
C MET A 113 -1.30 -0.09 0.32
N PRO A 114 -1.64 0.56 1.45
CA PRO A 114 -2.50 -0.05 2.47
C PRO A 114 -3.92 -0.26 1.93
N VAL A 115 -4.54 -1.40 2.24
CA VAL A 115 -5.86 -1.82 1.74
C VAL A 115 -6.73 -2.45 2.83
N GLY A 116 -8.05 -2.34 2.67
CA GLY A 116 -9.02 -2.79 3.67
C GLY A 116 -8.85 -2.06 5.01
N LYS A 117 -9.11 -2.77 6.10
CA LYS A 117 -8.98 -2.24 7.47
C LYS A 117 -7.60 -2.53 8.06
N GLY A 118 -6.95 -1.49 8.53
CA GLY A 118 -5.79 -1.58 9.41
C GLY A 118 -6.19 -1.37 10.87
N TYR A 119 -5.59 -2.13 11.77
CA TYR A 119 -5.89 -2.11 13.21
C TYR A 119 -4.66 -1.75 14.02
N GLN A 120 -4.87 -1.06 15.13
CA GLN A 120 -3.91 -0.85 16.20
C GLN A 120 -4.49 -1.37 17.51
N PHE A 121 -3.64 -2.01 18.30
CA PHE A 121 -3.97 -2.63 19.57
C PHE A 121 -3.09 -2.08 20.70
N ASP A 122 -3.61 -2.11 21.92
CA ASP A 122 -2.92 -1.69 23.14
C ASP A 122 -1.78 -2.64 23.59
N GLY A 123 -1.52 -3.72 22.85
CA GLY A 123 -0.58 -4.77 23.26
C GLY A 123 -1.16 -5.76 24.28
N HIS A 124 -2.44 -5.65 24.64
CA HIS A 124 -3.20 -6.64 25.42
C HIS A 124 -4.34 -7.26 24.60
N GLY A 125 -4.52 -6.80 23.36
CA GLY A 125 -5.53 -7.31 22.41
C GLY A 125 -6.77 -6.42 22.33
N HIS A 126 -6.81 -5.29 23.03
CA HIS A 126 -7.88 -4.31 22.85
C HIS A 126 -7.55 -3.38 21.69
N GLU A 127 -8.53 -3.18 20.80
CA GLU A 127 -8.42 -2.25 19.69
C GLU A 127 -8.39 -0.81 20.23
N VAL A 128 -7.35 -0.05 19.84
CA VAL A 128 -7.24 1.39 20.12
C VAL A 128 -7.56 2.23 18.89
N ARG A 129 -7.39 1.66 17.68
CA ARG A 129 -7.70 2.35 16.42
C ARG A 129 -8.01 1.35 15.31
N CYS A 130 -8.97 1.70 14.47
CA CYS A 130 -9.21 1.08 13.18
C CYS A 130 -9.23 2.17 12.10
N VAL A 131 -8.56 1.94 10.98
CA VAL A 131 -8.62 2.80 9.79
C VAL A 131 -9.07 1.94 8.62
N ASP A 132 -10.18 2.30 8.00
CA ASP A 132 -10.63 1.71 6.74
C ASP A 132 -10.02 2.50 5.58
N TYR A 133 -8.98 1.94 4.96
CA TYR A 133 -8.27 2.57 3.85
C TYR A 133 -9.07 2.56 2.55
N ASP A 134 -10.09 1.71 2.44
CA ASP A 134 -10.96 1.63 1.27
C ASP A 134 -12.12 2.63 1.35
N LEU A 135 -12.40 3.18 2.53
CA LEU A 135 -13.53 4.09 2.78
C LEU A 135 -13.65 5.27 1.78
N PRO A 136 -12.58 5.95 1.35
CA PRO A 136 -12.70 7.04 0.38
C PRO A 136 -13.11 6.56 -1.03
N TYR A 137 -12.91 5.29 -1.35
CA TYR A 137 -12.98 4.77 -2.72
C TYR A 137 -14.30 4.02 -2.99
N LYS A 138 -15.28 4.71 -3.58
CA LYS A 138 -16.53 4.04 -4.03
C LYS A 138 -16.27 3.06 -5.17
N PHE A 139 -15.30 3.35 -6.03
CA PHE A 139 -14.81 2.39 -7.02
C PHE A 139 -13.75 1.51 -6.36
N SER A 140 -14.12 0.26 -6.07
CA SER A 140 -13.29 -0.63 -5.25
C SER A 140 -12.05 -1.14 -5.97
N ILE A 141 -11.11 -1.69 -5.21
CA ILE A 141 -9.93 -2.38 -5.76
C ILE A 141 -10.33 -3.57 -6.63
N ASP A 142 -11.37 -4.32 -6.27
CA ASP A 142 -11.82 -5.44 -7.09
C ASP A 142 -12.44 -4.96 -8.40
N SER A 143 -13.20 -3.86 -8.38
CA SER A 143 -13.66 -3.21 -9.61
C SER A 143 -12.48 -2.69 -10.45
N LEU A 144 -11.43 -2.17 -9.82
CA LEU A 144 -10.20 -1.77 -10.51
C LEU A 144 -9.51 -2.96 -11.17
N LYS A 145 -9.35 -4.11 -10.49
CA LYS A 145 -8.78 -5.34 -11.07
C LYS A 145 -9.55 -5.77 -12.31
N VAL A 146 -10.88 -5.83 -12.21
CA VAL A 146 -11.77 -6.17 -13.33
C VAL A 146 -11.58 -5.18 -14.49
N LYS A 147 -11.63 -3.87 -14.22
CA LYS A 147 -11.44 -2.84 -15.24
C LYS A 147 -10.08 -2.98 -15.93
N MET A 148 -8.99 -3.12 -15.18
CA MET A 148 -7.65 -3.23 -15.75
C MET A 148 -7.48 -4.46 -16.62
N LEU A 149 -8.04 -5.60 -16.18
CA LEU A 149 -8.00 -6.84 -16.95
C LEU A 149 -8.83 -6.72 -18.24
N HIS A 150 -10.08 -6.28 -18.14
CA HIS A 150 -11.01 -6.29 -19.28
C HIS A 150 -10.78 -5.15 -20.27
N GLN A 151 -10.47 -3.95 -19.80
CA GLN A 151 -10.34 -2.78 -20.66
C GLN A 151 -8.92 -2.61 -21.21
N TYR A 152 -7.90 -3.03 -20.45
CA TYR A 152 -6.51 -2.81 -20.80
C TYR A 152 -5.68 -4.08 -20.97
N GLY A 153 -6.26 -5.25 -20.69
CA GLY A 153 -5.54 -6.53 -20.76
C GLY A 153 -4.43 -6.64 -19.72
N ILE A 154 -4.54 -5.95 -18.58
CA ILE A 154 -3.53 -5.92 -17.52
C ILE A 154 -4.06 -6.61 -16.29
N ASN A 155 -3.42 -7.71 -15.89
CA ASN A 155 -3.72 -8.43 -14.67
C ASN A 155 -3.01 -7.76 -13.48
N LEU A 156 -3.78 -7.03 -12.65
CA LEU A 156 -3.25 -6.41 -11.43
C LEU A 156 -2.75 -7.40 -10.36
N MET A 157 -3.00 -8.70 -10.52
CA MET A 157 -2.44 -9.71 -9.63
C MET A 157 -1.08 -10.23 -10.11
N ASP A 158 -0.68 -9.91 -11.35
CA ASP A 158 0.63 -10.30 -11.89
C ASP A 158 1.67 -9.19 -11.68
N LYS A 159 2.61 -9.43 -10.77
CA LYS A 159 3.74 -8.53 -10.49
C LYS A 159 4.69 -8.35 -11.69
N LYS A 160 4.62 -9.22 -12.71
CA LYS A 160 5.39 -9.05 -13.96
C LYS A 160 4.73 -8.05 -14.90
N GLU A 161 3.42 -7.88 -14.81
CA GLU A 161 2.67 -6.93 -15.65
C GLU A 161 2.57 -5.55 -15.02
N VAL A 162 2.70 -5.44 -13.69
CA VAL A 162 2.47 -4.18 -12.96
C VAL A 162 3.68 -3.81 -12.12
N TYR A 163 4.17 -2.60 -12.37
CA TYR A 163 5.28 -2.00 -11.63
C TYR A 163 4.82 -1.44 -10.28
N SER A 164 3.74 -0.66 -10.27
CA SER A 164 3.16 -0.12 -9.04
C SER A 164 1.70 0.27 -9.21
N VAL A 165 1.00 0.28 -8.07
CA VAL A 165 -0.34 0.85 -7.93
C VAL A 165 -0.29 1.82 -6.76
N ARG A 166 -0.79 3.04 -6.97
CA ARG A 166 -0.90 4.07 -5.94
C ARG A 166 -2.34 4.54 -5.85
N ARG A 167 -2.76 4.95 -4.66
CA ARG A 167 -4.02 5.65 -4.44
C ARG A 167 -3.85 6.70 -3.36
N TYR A 168 -4.52 7.83 -3.53
CA TYR A 168 -4.66 8.85 -2.50
C TYR A 168 -5.83 9.78 -2.89
N GLU A 169 -6.23 10.64 -1.97
CA GLU A 169 -7.12 11.77 -2.27
C GLU A 169 -6.27 12.91 -2.84
N GLU A 170 -6.31 13.08 -4.15
CA GLU A 170 -5.63 14.16 -4.85
C GLU A 170 -6.34 15.49 -4.52
N ARG A 171 -5.59 16.54 -4.17
CA ARG A 171 -6.15 17.78 -3.59
C ARG A 171 -6.01 19.01 -4.47
N GLU A 172 -5.14 18.98 -5.46
CA GLU A 172 -4.76 20.16 -6.24
C GLU A 172 -5.62 20.28 -7.50
N TYR A 173 -5.60 19.27 -8.37
CA TYR A 173 -6.14 19.32 -9.73
C TYR A 173 -7.48 18.58 -9.88
N ILE A 174 -7.61 17.43 -9.24
CA ILE A 174 -8.68 16.44 -9.42
C ILE A 174 -9.63 16.45 -8.22
N LYS A 175 -9.12 16.79 -7.03
CA LYS A 175 -9.88 17.06 -5.79
C LYS A 175 -10.80 15.91 -5.36
N ARG A 176 -10.33 14.67 -5.55
CA ARG A 176 -11.06 13.43 -5.22
C ARG A 176 -10.10 12.23 -5.11
N PRO A 177 -10.54 11.09 -4.56
CA PRO A 177 -9.77 9.84 -4.56
C PRO A 177 -9.43 9.41 -5.99
N ILE A 178 -8.19 8.99 -6.20
CA ILE A 178 -7.70 8.48 -7.48
C ILE A 178 -6.91 7.17 -7.31
N TYR A 179 -6.83 6.42 -8.39
CA TYR A 179 -5.86 5.34 -8.59
C TYR A 179 -4.88 5.72 -9.69
N ILE A 180 -3.61 5.36 -9.49
CA ILE A 180 -2.56 5.44 -10.50
C ILE A 180 -2.00 4.04 -10.68
N VAL A 181 -2.17 3.48 -11.86
CA VAL A 181 -1.61 2.17 -12.21
C VAL A 181 -0.44 2.38 -13.17
N CYS A 182 0.75 1.93 -12.77
CA CYS A 182 1.93 1.87 -13.62
C CYS A 182 2.12 0.42 -14.06
N ALA A 183 1.76 0.11 -15.30
CA ALA A 183 1.93 -1.21 -15.88
C ALA A 183 3.23 -1.28 -16.70
N HIS A 184 3.93 -2.40 -16.61
CA HIS A 184 5.11 -2.65 -17.41
C HIS A 184 4.77 -2.65 -18.90
N TRP A 185 5.66 -2.02 -19.67
CA TRP A 185 5.66 -2.02 -21.12
C TRP A 185 7.03 -2.48 -21.64
N LYS A 186 7.13 -2.73 -22.95
CA LYS A 186 8.37 -3.13 -23.60
C LYS A 186 9.48 -2.10 -23.36
N ASP A 187 10.73 -2.58 -23.42
CA ASP A 187 11.94 -1.75 -23.42
C ASP A 187 12.10 -0.82 -22.21
N ASN A 188 11.85 -1.35 -20.99
CA ASN A 188 11.93 -0.59 -19.73
C ASN A 188 11.05 0.67 -19.67
N ARG A 189 9.93 0.64 -20.38
CA ARG A 189 8.91 1.69 -20.32
C ARG A 189 7.70 1.21 -19.56
N ASN A 190 6.83 2.13 -19.17
CA ASN A 190 5.58 1.85 -18.48
C ASN A 190 4.41 2.56 -19.16
N ASN A 191 3.23 1.95 -19.08
CA ASN A 191 1.97 2.63 -19.33
C ASN A 191 1.40 3.08 -17.98
N ILE A 192 1.01 4.35 -17.89
CA ILE A 192 0.46 4.93 -16.67
C ILE A 192 -1.02 5.26 -16.92
N TYR A 193 -1.88 4.80 -16.02
CA TYR A 193 -3.32 5.03 -16.04
C TYR A 193 -3.74 5.78 -14.79
N LEU A 194 -4.39 6.92 -14.99
CA LEU A 194 -5.00 7.71 -13.92
C LEU A 194 -6.51 7.47 -13.95
N ILE A 195 -7.04 6.92 -12.86
CA ILE A 195 -8.42 6.44 -12.76
C ILE A 195 -9.11 7.09 -11.57
N ASP A 196 -10.34 7.53 -11.77
CA ASP A 196 -11.20 8.11 -10.73
C ASP A 196 -11.59 7.04 -9.70
N GLY A 197 -11.31 7.31 -8.42
CA GLY A 197 -11.58 6.40 -7.30
C GLY A 197 -13.05 6.35 -6.86
N ILE A 198 -13.92 7.16 -7.44
CA ILE A 198 -15.36 7.22 -7.14
C ILE A 198 -16.18 6.43 -8.16
N ASN A 199 -15.92 6.61 -9.45
CA ASN A 199 -16.73 6.03 -10.53
C ASN A 199 -15.95 5.09 -11.47
N GLY A 200 -14.62 5.01 -11.34
CA GLY A 200 -13.77 4.18 -12.20
C GLY A 200 -13.54 4.72 -13.60
N GLU A 201 -13.86 5.99 -13.87
CA GLU A 201 -13.55 6.66 -15.13
C GLU A 201 -12.03 6.75 -15.32
N THR A 202 -11.56 6.51 -16.54
CA THR A 202 -10.15 6.75 -16.87
C THR A 202 -9.98 8.21 -17.22
N LEU A 203 -9.36 8.96 -16.31
CA LEU A 203 -9.16 10.40 -16.45
C LEU A 203 -8.05 10.72 -17.45
N TYR A 204 -6.96 9.96 -17.40
CA TYR A 204 -5.81 10.15 -18.28
C TYR A 204 -5.04 8.85 -18.49
N THR A 205 -4.32 8.77 -19.61
CA THR A 205 -3.41 7.67 -19.90
C THR A 205 -2.17 8.20 -20.58
N GLN A 206 -1.01 7.79 -20.07
CA GLN A 206 0.28 8.05 -20.68
C GLN A 206 0.90 6.72 -21.09
N LYS A 207 1.33 6.62 -22.35
CA LYS A 207 1.88 5.37 -22.91
C LYS A 207 3.39 5.46 -23.06
N ALA A 208 4.05 4.32 -22.89
CA ALA A 208 5.48 4.16 -23.17
C ALA A 208 6.39 5.19 -22.46
N VAL A 209 6.09 5.49 -21.19
CA VAL A 209 6.86 6.39 -20.32
C VAL A 209 8.13 5.69 -19.87
N GLU A 210 9.29 6.29 -20.08
CA GLU A 210 10.56 5.72 -19.61
C GLU A 210 10.62 5.71 -18.08
N ILE A 211 11.18 4.64 -17.51
CA ILE A 211 11.46 4.60 -16.07
C ILE A 211 12.53 5.64 -15.77
N ILE A 212 12.12 6.75 -15.17
CA ILE A 212 13.00 7.80 -14.70
C ILE A 212 13.93 7.21 -13.62
N ARG A 213 15.23 7.13 -13.93
CA ARG A 213 16.30 6.98 -12.95
C ARG A 213 16.67 8.37 -12.41
N ASP A 214 17.25 8.43 -11.22
CA ASP A 214 17.50 9.59 -10.32
C ASP A 214 18.09 10.89 -10.95
N ASP A 215 18.34 10.93 -12.25
CA ASP A 215 19.02 12.00 -13.00
C ASP A 215 18.05 12.87 -13.83
N SER A 216 16.75 12.83 -13.53
CA SER A 216 15.74 13.51 -14.37
C SER A 216 15.78 15.04 -14.29
N PRO A 217 15.47 15.74 -15.40
CA PRO A 217 15.43 17.19 -15.46
C PRO A 217 14.38 17.78 -14.50
N THR A 218 14.66 18.99 -14.01
CA THR A 218 13.89 19.76 -13.03
C THR A 218 12.43 20.09 -13.40
N ASP A 219 12.00 19.80 -14.62
CA ASP A 219 10.70 20.21 -15.19
C ASP A 219 9.73 19.03 -15.41
N TRP A 220 9.87 17.94 -14.67
CA TRP A 220 8.95 16.80 -14.73
C TRP A 220 7.56 17.18 -14.18
N LYS A 221 6.53 16.96 -14.99
CA LYS A 221 5.11 17.10 -14.61
C LYS A 221 4.53 15.81 -14.10
N SER A 222 3.74 15.88 -13.03
CA SER A 222 2.99 14.72 -12.54
C SER A 222 1.90 14.29 -13.54
N ILE A 223 1.38 13.07 -13.44
CA ILE A 223 0.30 12.62 -14.35
C ILE A 223 -1.00 13.41 -14.12
N GLU A 224 -1.20 13.90 -12.91
CA GLU A 224 -2.30 14.75 -12.49
C GLU A 224 -2.19 16.15 -13.11
N GLU A 225 -0.98 16.72 -13.14
CA GLU A 225 -0.71 17.99 -13.82
C GLU A 225 -0.88 17.83 -15.35
N LEU A 226 -0.37 16.75 -15.94
CA LEU A 226 -0.58 16.45 -17.36
C LEU A 226 -2.07 16.29 -17.69
N TYR A 227 -2.85 15.64 -16.83
CA TYR A 227 -4.30 15.56 -16.96
C TYR A 227 -4.94 16.97 -16.94
N HIS A 228 -4.58 17.80 -15.95
CA HIS A 228 -5.08 19.17 -15.84
C HIS A 228 -4.78 20.00 -17.10
N ASP A 229 -3.55 19.95 -17.59
CA ASP A 229 -3.12 20.67 -18.79
C ASP A 229 -3.83 20.19 -20.07
N SER A 230 -4.12 18.89 -20.16
CA SER A 230 -4.89 18.34 -21.28
C SER A 230 -6.33 18.89 -21.33
N LYS A 231 -6.91 19.18 -20.15
CA LYS A 231 -8.25 19.76 -20.01
C LYS A 231 -8.25 21.27 -20.27
N SER A 232 -7.21 21.99 -19.87
CA SER A 232 -7.10 23.44 -20.14
C SER A 232 -6.86 23.71 -21.64
N SER A 233 -6.04 22.91 -22.31
CA SER A 233 -5.75 23.07 -23.75
C SER A 233 -6.96 22.80 -24.65
N SER A 234 -7.91 21.97 -24.21
CA SER A 234 -9.14 21.67 -24.95
C SER A 234 -10.24 22.74 -24.78
N SER A 235 -9.99 23.81 -24.00
CA SER A 235 -10.93 24.90 -23.74
C SER A 235 -10.64 26.21 -24.50
N ILE A 236 -9.66 26.22 -25.42
CA ILE A 236 -9.42 27.36 -26.31
C ILE A 236 -10.43 27.30 -27.47
N PRO A 237 -11.35 28.28 -27.62
CA PRO A 237 -12.21 28.34 -28.81
C PRO A 237 -11.32 28.58 -30.03
N MET A 238 -11.50 27.79 -31.09
CA MET A 238 -10.98 28.16 -32.41
C MET A 238 -11.53 29.56 -32.75
N GLN A 239 -10.67 30.57 -32.66
CA GLN A 239 -10.95 31.85 -33.30
C GLN A 239 -10.89 31.60 -34.82
N GLN A 240 -12.08 31.60 -35.43
CA GLN A 240 -12.26 31.73 -36.87
C GLN A 240 -11.96 33.15 -37.33
#